data_AF-V4MWS3-F1
#
_entry.id   AF-V4MWS3-F1
#
_cell.length_a   1.000
_cell.length_b   1.000
_cell.length_c   1.000
_cell.angle_alpha   90.00
_cell.angle_beta   90.00
_cell.angle_gamma   90.00
#
_symmetry.space_group_name_H-M   'P 1'
#
loop_
_entity.id
_entity.type
_entity.pdbx_description
1 polymer ?
#
loop_
_entity_poly.entity_id
_entity_poly.type
_entity_poly.pdbx_seq_one_letter_code
_entity_poly.pdbx_strand_id
1 'polypeptide(L)'
;LLKDIGLEQRSTPVRSPESNGMAEAFVKTFKRDYVKVNPLPDAQTVIDNLPKWFEHYNELHPHKALRYLSPREFRAMQSKT
;
A
#
# COMPACT_ATOMS: atom_id res chain seq x y z
N LEU A 1 5.26 23.80 1.94
CA LEU A 1 5.56 22.87 3.06
C LEU A 1 4.28 22.13 3.48
N LEU A 2 4.36 20.99 4.18
CA LEU A 2 3.19 20.15 4.54
C LEU A 2 2.01 20.94 5.15
N LYS A 3 2.33 21.98 5.94
CA LYS A 3 1.34 22.89 6.54
C LYS A 3 0.53 23.68 5.51
N ASP A 4 1.14 24.04 4.39
CA ASP A 4 0.51 24.85 3.33
C ASP A 4 -0.54 24.07 2.54
N ILE A 5 -0.50 22.73 2.61
CA ILE A 5 -1.51 21.83 2.06
C ILE A 5 -2.42 21.22 3.15
N GLY A 6 -2.42 21.80 4.35
CA GLY A 6 -3.30 21.38 5.46
C GLY A 6 -2.89 20.09 6.17
N LEU A 7 -1.66 19.59 5.97
CA LEU A 7 -1.17 18.39 6.64
C LEU A 7 -0.37 18.72 7.91
N GLU A 8 -0.70 18.02 9.00
CA GLU A 8 0.07 18.06 10.25
C GLU A 8 1.16 16.99 10.25
N GLN A 9 2.41 17.39 10.50
CA GLN A 9 3.52 16.44 10.64
C GLN A 9 3.42 15.71 11.98
N ARG A 10 3.34 14.38 11.93
CA ARG A 10 3.41 13.50 13.10
C ARG A 10 4.62 12.57 12.95
N SER A 11 5.48 12.51 13.96
CA SER A 11 6.61 11.58 14.03
C SER A 11 6.30 10.46 15.00
N THR A 12 6.70 9.24 14.65
CA THR A 12 6.63 8.09 15.55
C THR A 12 7.69 8.20 16.66
N PRO A 13 7.34 7.97 17.93
CA PRO A 13 8.33 7.93 19.00
C PRO A 13 9.39 6.85 18.74
N VAL A 14 10.64 7.14 19.14
CA VAL A 14 11.73 6.17 19.07
C VAL A 14 11.36 4.94 19.90
N ARG A 15 11.53 3.73 19.32
CA ARG A 15 11.18 2.43 19.93
C ARG A 15 9.68 2.16 20.11
N SER A 16 8.82 2.69 19.23
CA SER A 16 7.41 2.28 19.13
C SER A 16 7.15 1.49 17.85
N PRO A 17 7.55 0.20 17.77
CA PRO A 17 7.38 -0.62 16.57
C PRO A 17 5.91 -0.77 16.14
N GLU A 18 4.98 -0.75 17.10
CA GLU A 18 3.54 -0.89 16.84
C GLU A 18 2.99 0.28 16.00
N SER A 19 3.56 1.48 16.18
CA SER A 19 3.14 2.69 15.47
C SER A 19 3.32 2.60 13.94
N ASN A 20 4.17 1.69 13.46
CA ASN A 20 4.45 1.45 12.04
C ASN A 20 3.83 0.13 11.52
N GLY A 21 3.14 -0.62 12.39
CA GLY A 21 2.70 -1.98 12.08
C GLY A 21 1.81 -2.10 10.84
N MET A 22 0.96 -1.10 10.56
CA MET A 22 0.15 -1.08 9.34
C MET A 22 0.99 -0.95 8.07
N ALA A 23 1.97 -0.04 8.07
CA ALA A 23 2.86 0.15 6.91
C ALA A 23 3.74 -1.10 6.70
N GLU A 24 4.23 -1.71 7.78
CA GLU A 24 5.02 -2.94 7.71
C GLU A 24 4.21 -4.12 7.16
N ALA A 25 2.97 -4.29 7.62
CA ALA A 25 2.06 -5.32 7.12
C ALA A 25 1.75 -5.13 5.63
N PHE A 26 1.58 -3.88 5.19
CA PHE A 26 1.42 -3.54 3.78
C PHE A 26 2.66 -3.95 2.96
N VAL A 27 3.86 -3.48 3.36
CA VAL A 27 5.12 -3.78 2.65
C VAL A 27 5.38 -5.29 2.60
N LYS A 28 5.09 -6.02 3.67
CA LYS A 28 5.24 -7.47 3.73
C LYS A 28 4.37 -8.18 2.70
N THR A 29 3.09 -7.81 2.62
CA THR A 29 2.14 -8.36 1.64
C THR A 29 2.55 -8.01 0.22
N PHE A 30 2.86 -6.73 -0.03
CA PHE A 30 3.28 -6.25 -1.35
C PHE A 30 4.54 -6.97 -1.86
N LYS A 31 5.55 -7.12 -0.99
CA LYS A 31 6.77 -7.86 -1.34
C LYS A 31 6.49 -9.33 -1.64
N ARG A 32 5.60 -9.98 -0.87
CA ARG A 32 5.24 -11.39 -1.08
C ARG A 32 4.57 -11.60 -2.44
N ASP A 33 3.60 -10.76 -2.78
CA ASP A 33 2.69 -11.01 -3.90
C ASP A 33 3.14 -10.42 -5.23
N TYR A 34 4.01 -9.41 -5.21
CA TYR A 34 4.51 -8.77 -6.43
C TYR A 34 6.03 -8.93 -6.55
N VAL A 35 6.78 -8.54 -5.53
CA VAL A 35 8.26 -8.52 -5.65
C VAL A 35 8.84 -9.94 -5.76
N LYS A 36 8.43 -10.87 -4.89
CA LYS A 36 8.98 -12.24 -4.84
C LYS A 36 8.58 -13.13 -6.02
N VAL A 37 7.54 -12.77 -6.77
CA VAL A 37 7.01 -13.59 -7.87
C VAL A 37 7.40 -13.08 -9.26
N ASN A 38 8.14 -11.97 -9.35
CA ASN A 38 8.60 -11.38 -10.61
C ASN A 38 10.13 -11.44 -10.72
N PRO A 39 10.70 -11.52 -11.94
CA PRO A 39 12.14 -11.33 -12.16
C PRO A 39 12.57 -9.90 -11.79
N LEU A 40 13.67 -9.77 -11.04
CA LEU A 40 14.20 -8.49 -10.56
C LEU A 40 15.69 -8.34 -10.96
N PRO A 41 16.00 -8.18 -12.26
CA PRO A 41 17.39 -8.12 -12.72
C PRO A 41 18.14 -6.88 -12.19
N ASP A 42 17.44 -5.78 -11.96
CA ASP A 42 17.97 -4.52 -11.45
C ASP A 42 16.90 -3.67 -10.76
N ALA A 43 17.34 -2.59 -10.10
CA ALA A 43 16.46 -1.68 -9.39
C ALA A 43 15.52 -0.89 -10.32
N GLN A 44 15.96 -0.58 -11.55
CA GLN A 44 15.16 0.18 -12.51
C GLN A 44 13.93 -0.62 -12.92
N THR A 45 14.10 -1.92 -13.19
CA THR A 45 13.01 -2.85 -13.50
C THR A 45 11.97 -2.89 -12.37
N VAL A 46 12.41 -2.86 -11.11
CA VAL A 46 11.48 -2.79 -9.96
C VAL A 46 10.68 -1.48 -10.01
N ILE A 47 11.37 -0.34 -10.19
CA ILE A 47 10.75 0.99 -10.22
C ILE A 47 9.72 1.07 -11.36
N ASP A 48 10.05 0.56 -12.54
CA ASP A 48 9.18 0.58 -13.72
C ASP A 48 7.93 -0.29 -13.54
N ASN A 49 8.02 -1.37 -12.74
CA ASN A 49 6.89 -2.24 -12.44
C ASN A 49 6.01 -1.74 -11.30
N LEU A 50 6.50 -0.86 -10.42
CA LEU A 50 5.74 -0.37 -9.25
C LEU A 50 4.35 0.19 -9.63
N PRO A 51 4.20 1.08 -10.64
CA PRO A 51 2.88 1.60 -11.00
C PRO A 51 1.89 0.50 -11.38
N LYS A 52 2.33 -0.50 -12.14
CA LYS A 52 1.49 -1.63 -12.55
C LYS A 52 1.07 -2.48 -11.34
N TRP A 53 1.99 -2.75 -10.42
CA TRP A 53 1.70 -3.50 -9.21
C TRP A 53 0.76 -2.74 -8.27
N PHE A 54 0.92 -1.42 -8.14
CA PHE A 54 0.01 -0.59 -7.36
C PHE A 54 -1.39 -0.51 -7.98
N GLU A 55 -1.51 -0.43 -9.30
CA GLU A 55 -2.83 -0.43 -9.94
C GLU A 55 -3.53 -1.78 -9.73
N HIS A 56 -2.82 -2.90 -9.92
CA HIS A 56 -3.37 -4.21 -9.61
C HIS A 56 -3.77 -4.35 -8.14
N TYR A 57 -2.93 -3.86 -7.20
CA TYR A 57 -3.26 -3.85 -5.77
C TYR A 57 -4.54 -3.07 -5.47
N ASN A 58 -4.71 -1.91 -6.09
CA ASN A 58 -5.83 -1.01 -5.80
C ASN A 58 -7.13 -1.39 -6.52
N GLU A 59 -7.05 -2.03 -7.69
CA GLU A 59 -8.22 -2.33 -8.53
C GLU A 59 -8.67 -3.78 -8.48
N LEU A 60 -7.74 -4.74 -8.34
CA LEU A 60 -8.03 -6.15 -8.59
C LEU A 60 -7.68 -7.08 -7.42
N HIS A 61 -6.73 -6.69 -6.57
CA HIS A 61 -6.24 -7.57 -5.50
C HIS A 61 -7.33 -7.81 -4.44
N PRO A 62 -7.71 -9.06 -4.18
CA PRO A 62 -8.77 -9.36 -3.23
C PRO A 62 -8.26 -9.29 -1.79
N HIS A 63 -8.90 -8.48 -0.95
CA HIS A 63 -8.53 -8.35 0.46
C HIS A 63 -9.57 -9.00 1.39
N LYS A 64 -9.17 -10.03 2.14
CA LYS A 64 -10.05 -10.70 3.13
C LYS A 64 -10.69 -9.70 4.12
N ALA A 65 -9.91 -8.74 4.63
CA ALA A 65 -10.41 -7.71 5.54
C ALA A 65 -11.45 -6.78 4.90
N LEU A 66 -11.43 -6.65 3.57
CA LEU A 66 -12.37 -5.85 2.77
C LEU A 66 -13.48 -6.71 2.15
N ARG A 67 -13.81 -7.87 2.75
CA ARG A 67 -14.81 -8.82 2.20
C ARG A 67 -14.48 -9.30 0.78
N TYR A 68 -13.18 -9.48 0.50
CA TYR A 68 -12.64 -9.86 -0.80
C TYR A 68 -12.78 -8.83 -1.92
N LEU A 69 -13.13 -7.59 -1.58
CA LEU A 69 -13.10 -6.47 -2.52
C LEU A 69 -11.68 -5.90 -2.65
N SER A 70 -11.44 -5.21 -3.76
CA SER A 70 -10.26 -4.36 -3.93
C SER A 70 -10.38 -3.06 -3.12
N PRO A 71 -9.27 -2.35 -2.84
CA PRO A 71 -9.30 -1.08 -2.12
C PRO A 71 -10.15 0.00 -2.79
N ARG A 72 -10.19 0.06 -4.13
CA ARG A 72 -11.06 1.02 -4.85
C ARG A 72 -12.52 0.60 -4.80
N GLU A 73 -12.84 -0.69 -4.98
CA GLU A 73 -14.21 -1.20 -4.83
C GLU A 73 -14.76 -0.94 -3.43
N PHE A 74 -13.98 -1.24 -2.39
CA PHE A 74 -14.37 -1.01 -1.00
C PHE A 74 -14.64 0.47 -0.73
N ARG A 75 -13.76 1.38 -1.19
CA ARG A 75 -13.97 2.84 -1.06
C ARG A 75 -15.21 3.31 -1.80
N ALA A 76 -15.45 2.82 -3.02
CA ALA A 76 -16.64 3.17 -3.80
C ALA A 76 -17.93 2.72 -3.10
N MET A 77 -17.93 1.56 -2.43
CA MET A 77 -19.08 1.11 -1.63
C MET A 77 -19.30 1.99 -0.39
N GLN A 78 -18.24 2.37 0.32
CA GLN A 78 -18.34 3.23 1.51
C GLN A 78 -18.85 4.64 1.18
N SER A 79 -18.42 5.20 0.03
CA SER A 79 -18.85 6.54 -0.40
C SER A 79 -20.34 6.67 -0.79
N LYS A 80 -21.04 5.54 -0.94
CA LYS A 80 -22.47 5.50 -1.28
C LYS A 80 -23.40 5.49 -0.06
N THR A 81 -22.83 5.48 1.15
CA THR A 81 -23.54 5.54 2.43
C THR A 81 -23.36 6.92 3.04
#